data_AF-A0A3Q0GEM0-F1
#
_entry.id   AF-A0A3Q0GEM0-F1
#
_cell.length_a   1.000
_cell.length_b   1.000
_cell.length_c   1.000
_cell.angle_alpha   90.00
_cell.angle_beta   90.00
_cell.angle_gamma   90.00
#
_symmetry.space_group_name_H-M   'P 1'
#
loop_
_entity.id
_entity.type
_entity.pdbx_description
1 polymer ?
#
loop_
_entity_poly.entity_id
_entity_poly.type
_entity_poly.pdbx_seq_one_letter_code
_entity_poly.pdbx_strand_id
1 'polypeptide(L)'
;MDRNPSPPSSEAEDEEASGDAVGDTVYSKHWLFSVLTKLIEVISPEKNDSNLSNEEIQTELEEEMENDICKVWDMSMDEDVALFLQEFNAPDIFMGVLAKSKCPRLTEICVGILGNMACFQDICMSISKDENLGQVLLQRLCDSDSPTLLETSRLLLTCLSQPDVANIWVERIRENPSVYDCVCFIMSSSTNVELLVKVGEVVDKLFDLDEDLMLNWIKNCSRQSVGQSTDDSPEELPDFNIVPCLLEAAKQVRSDSPEGLDVYMHILQLLTTVDEGIQAIDMPLIGSLIRVLQYMEDCGKRSVDNSKESKPDETEKSGLTQEDFHLKILKDICCELLSNMLQELTKENILEGLNQGHLNEQKCSCAFKNLLPLYFTAVESFHEALREADQTLADNLEKCFPSLRLQT
;
A
#
# COMPACT_ATOMS: atom_id res chain seq x y z
N MET A 1 -8.06 -47.90 -64.11
CA MET A 1 -6.98 -47.61 -63.16
C MET A 1 -7.14 -46.16 -62.78
N ASP A 2 -7.94 -45.89 -61.75
CA ASP A 2 -8.07 -44.55 -61.18
C ASP A 2 -6.79 -44.27 -60.38
N ARG A 3 -5.99 -43.32 -60.88
CA ARG A 3 -4.83 -42.84 -60.14
C ARG A 3 -5.34 -41.87 -59.08
N ASN A 4 -4.96 -42.12 -57.83
CA ASN A 4 -5.14 -41.16 -56.76
C ASN A 4 -4.45 -39.84 -57.17
N PRO A 5 -5.07 -38.68 -56.91
CA PRO A 5 -4.43 -37.39 -57.15
C PRO A 5 -3.15 -37.30 -56.31
N SER A 6 -2.14 -36.63 -56.86
CA SER A 6 -0.89 -36.36 -56.15
C SER A 6 -1.16 -35.46 -54.94
N PRO A 7 -0.47 -35.68 -53.81
CA PRO A 7 -0.56 -34.79 -52.66
C PRO A 7 -0.14 -33.35 -53.05
N PRO A 8 -0.71 -32.33 -52.40
CA PRO A 8 -0.35 -30.94 -52.66
C PRO A 8 1.15 -30.69 -52.45
N SER A 9 1.71 -29.73 -53.19
CA SER A 9 3.11 -29.32 -53.07
C SER A 9 3.36 -28.69 -51.69
N SER A 10 4.44 -29.10 -51.01
CA SER A 10 4.82 -28.59 -49.68
C SER A 10 4.94 -27.06 -49.63
N GLU A 11 5.28 -26.42 -50.74
CA GLU A 11 5.34 -24.95 -50.87
C GLU A 11 3.99 -24.25 -50.63
N ALA A 12 2.86 -24.93 -50.89
CA ALA A 12 1.53 -24.35 -50.65
C ALA A 12 1.10 -24.45 -49.18
N GLU A 13 1.53 -25.49 -48.46
CA GLU A 13 1.29 -25.64 -47.02
C GLU A 13 2.17 -24.67 -46.21
N ASP A 14 3.41 -24.43 -46.66
CA ASP A 14 4.32 -23.46 -46.05
C ASP A 14 3.86 -21.99 -46.29
N GLU A 15 3.26 -21.67 -47.44
CA GLU A 15 2.70 -20.34 -47.72
C GLU A 15 1.40 -20.04 -46.94
N GLU A 16 0.49 -21.02 -46.79
CA GLU A 16 -0.71 -20.85 -45.95
C GLU A 16 -0.37 -20.74 -44.46
N ALA A 17 0.60 -21.53 -43.97
CA ALA A 17 1.09 -21.44 -42.60
C ALA A 17 1.81 -20.10 -42.32
N SER A 18 2.50 -19.53 -43.31
CA SER A 18 3.09 -18.19 -43.20
C SER A 18 2.05 -17.07 -43.12
N GLY A 19 0.83 -17.26 -43.64
CA GLY A 19 -0.23 -16.24 -43.61
C GLY A 19 -0.92 -16.10 -42.25
N ASP A 20 -1.06 -17.21 -41.53
CA ASP A 20 -1.74 -17.28 -40.22
C ASP A 20 -0.80 -16.93 -39.05
N ALA A 21 0.51 -16.86 -39.26
CA ALA A 21 1.47 -16.44 -38.24
C ALA A 21 1.26 -14.97 -37.81
N VAL A 22 1.33 -14.68 -36.52
CA VAL A 22 1.34 -13.31 -35.97
C VAL A 22 2.75 -12.74 -36.07
N GLY A 23 2.95 -11.74 -36.93
CA GLY A 23 4.28 -11.16 -37.18
C GLY A 23 5.30 -12.23 -37.56
N ASP A 24 6.45 -12.22 -36.88
CA ASP A 24 7.53 -13.20 -37.06
C ASP A 24 7.42 -14.41 -36.10
N THR A 25 6.31 -14.51 -35.35
CA THR A 25 6.10 -15.58 -34.36
C THR A 25 5.51 -16.85 -34.97
N VAL A 26 5.50 -17.94 -34.19
CA VAL A 26 4.82 -19.19 -34.55
C VAL A 26 3.34 -19.21 -34.13
N TYR A 27 2.82 -18.12 -33.58
CA TYR A 27 1.47 -18.07 -33.03
C TYR A 27 0.43 -17.82 -34.12
N SER A 28 -0.72 -18.47 -33.99
CA SER A 28 -1.82 -18.41 -34.98
C SER A 28 -2.74 -17.20 -34.73
N LYS A 29 -2.89 -16.33 -35.73
CA LYS A 29 -3.84 -15.21 -35.77
C LYS A 29 -5.27 -15.71 -35.64
N HIS A 30 -5.64 -16.74 -36.40
CA HIS A 30 -6.98 -17.31 -36.36
C HIS A 30 -7.32 -17.89 -34.99
N TRP A 31 -6.36 -18.56 -34.34
CA TRP A 31 -6.58 -19.08 -32.99
C TRP A 31 -6.80 -17.95 -31.99
N LEU A 32 -5.94 -16.93 -31.96
CA LEU A 32 -6.11 -15.76 -31.07
C LEU A 32 -7.47 -15.08 -31.29
N PHE A 33 -7.84 -14.85 -32.55
CA PHE A 33 -9.14 -14.25 -32.88
C PHE A 33 -10.33 -15.10 -32.40
N SER A 34 -10.21 -16.43 -32.49
CA SER A 34 -11.23 -17.34 -31.99
C SER A 34 -11.40 -17.23 -30.48
N VAL A 35 -10.30 -17.11 -29.72
CA VAL A 35 -10.33 -16.95 -28.26
C VAL A 35 -10.97 -15.60 -27.88
N LEU A 36 -10.58 -14.50 -28.53
CA LEU A 36 -11.19 -13.18 -28.31
C LEU A 36 -12.70 -13.19 -28.61
N THR A 37 -13.12 -13.89 -29.67
CA THR A 37 -14.53 -14.05 -30.02
C THR A 37 -15.29 -14.82 -28.94
N LYS A 38 -14.74 -15.93 -28.45
CA LYS A 38 -15.31 -16.68 -27.32
C LYS A 38 -15.46 -15.77 -26.08
N LEU A 39 -14.46 -14.92 -25.80
CA LEU A 39 -14.50 -14.00 -24.65
C LEU A 39 -15.62 -12.97 -24.76
N ILE A 40 -15.89 -12.43 -25.97
CA ILE A 40 -17.04 -11.55 -26.22
C ILE A 40 -18.37 -12.26 -25.93
N GLU A 41 -18.50 -13.54 -26.29
CA GLU A 41 -19.71 -14.31 -25.99
C GLU A 41 -19.93 -14.50 -24.48
N VAL A 42 -18.85 -14.66 -23.70
CA VAL A 42 -18.91 -14.81 -22.24
C VAL A 42 -19.50 -13.56 -21.56
N ILE A 43 -19.17 -12.37 -22.08
CA ILE A 43 -19.65 -11.08 -21.52
C ILE A 43 -20.95 -10.57 -22.17
N SER A 44 -21.51 -11.32 -23.13
CA SER A 44 -22.73 -10.97 -23.86
C SER A 44 -23.98 -11.40 -23.09
N PRO A 45 -24.99 -10.53 -22.97
CA PRO A 45 -26.17 -10.78 -22.11
C PRO A 45 -27.14 -11.87 -22.63
N GLU A 46 -26.96 -12.40 -23.85
CA GLU A 46 -27.97 -13.23 -24.53
C GLU A 46 -28.00 -14.72 -24.15
N LYS A 47 -27.06 -15.24 -23.35
CA LYS A 47 -27.09 -16.64 -22.86
C LYS A 47 -27.83 -16.82 -21.51
N ASN A 48 -28.55 -15.80 -21.03
CA ASN A 48 -29.34 -15.87 -19.78
C ASN A 48 -30.83 -16.17 -20.00
N ASP A 49 -31.19 -16.94 -21.03
CA ASP A 49 -32.58 -17.38 -21.21
C ASP A 49 -32.81 -18.84 -20.81
N SER A 50 -33.49 -18.96 -19.67
CA SER A 50 -34.46 -20.00 -19.35
C SER A 50 -33.94 -21.44 -19.19
N ASN A 51 -33.45 -21.77 -17.99
CA ASN A 51 -34.03 -22.84 -17.18
C ASN A 51 -33.24 -23.06 -15.87
N LEU A 52 -33.97 -22.93 -14.76
CA LEU A 52 -33.69 -23.50 -13.42
C LEU A 52 -32.70 -22.75 -12.52
N SER A 53 -33.28 -21.83 -11.74
CA SER A 53 -33.22 -21.83 -10.26
C SER A 53 -31.90 -22.27 -9.61
N ASN A 54 -30.91 -21.38 -9.67
CA ASN A 54 -30.12 -20.94 -8.53
C ASN A 54 -29.32 -19.73 -9.00
N GLU A 55 -29.34 -18.64 -8.25
CA GLU A 55 -28.35 -17.56 -8.36
C GLU A 55 -26.98 -18.10 -7.89
N GLU A 56 -26.50 -19.18 -8.49
CA GLU A 56 -25.11 -19.59 -8.38
C GLU A 56 -24.31 -18.60 -9.20
N ILE A 57 -23.75 -17.65 -8.46
CA ILE A 57 -22.75 -16.70 -8.92
C ILE A 57 -21.74 -17.49 -9.75
N GLN A 58 -21.66 -17.27 -11.06
CA GLN A 58 -20.67 -17.91 -11.92
C GLN A 58 -19.29 -17.31 -11.60
N THR A 59 -18.72 -17.72 -10.47
CA THR A 59 -17.40 -17.31 -9.96
C THR A 59 -16.28 -18.14 -10.56
N GLU A 60 -16.58 -19.31 -11.11
CA GLU A 60 -15.61 -20.25 -11.66
C GLU A 60 -15.52 -20.10 -13.19
N LEU A 61 -14.29 -20.11 -13.70
CA LEU A 61 -13.98 -20.06 -15.12
C LEU A 61 -13.98 -21.47 -15.67
N GLU A 62 -14.58 -21.68 -16.85
CA GLU A 62 -14.51 -22.97 -17.53
C GLU A 62 -13.05 -23.32 -17.85
N GLU A 63 -12.60 -24.53 -17.51
CA GLU A 63 -11.19 -24.95 -17.66
C GLU A 63 -10.66 -24.75 -19.09
N GLU A 64 -11.47 -24.98 -20.13
CA GLU A 64 -11.07 -24.75 -21.52
C GLU A 64 -10.79 -23.27 -21.78
N MET A 65 -11.69 -22.39 -21.32
CA MET A 65 -11.52 -20.94 -21.47
C MET A 65 -10.33 -20.44 -20.67
N GLU A 66 -10.14 -20.91 -19.44
CA GLU A 66 -8.97 -20.56 -18.62
C GLU A 66 -7.67 -20.95 -19.32
N ASN A 67 -7.58 -22.18 -19.82
CA ASN A 67 -6.40 -22.66 -20.53
C ASN A 67 -6.13 -21.86 -21.82
N ASP A 68 -7.18 -21.50 -22.56
CA ASP A 68 -7.05 -20.69 -23.77
C ASP A 68 -6.57 -19.27 -23.44
N ILE A 69 -7.19 -18.59 -22.47
CA ILE A 69 -6.81 -17.21 -22.12
C ILE A 69 -5.47 -17.13 -21.37
N CYS A 70 -5.08 -18.15 -20.60
CA CYS A 70 -3.73 -18.22 -20.02
C CYS A 70 -2.65 -18.32 -21.09
N LYS A 71 -2.88 -19.07 -22.18
CA LYS A 71 -1.95 -19.07 -23.32
C LYS A 71 -1.86 -17.70 -23.98
N VAL A 72 -2.98 -16.97 -24.09
CA VAL A 72 -2.95 -15.57 -24.58
C VAL A 72 -2.11 -14.70 -23.65
N TRP A 73 -2.21 -14.88 -22.34
CA TRP A 73 -1.35 -14.21 -21.37
C TRP A 73 0.13 -14.50 -21.62
N ASP A 74 0.53 -15.76 -21.75
CA ASP A 74 1.92 -16.13 -22.05
C ASP A 74 2.41 -15.51 -23.37
N MET A 75 1.56 -15.53 -24.42
CA MET A 75 1.90 -14.99 -25.74
C MET A 75 2.01 -13.45 -25.74
N SER A 76 1.22 -12.76 -24.91
CA SER A 76 1.15 -11.28 -24.88
C SER A 76 2.45 -10.58 -24.44
N MET A 77 3.44 -11.33 -23.95
CA MET A 77 4.79 -10.81 -23.69
C MET A 77 5.56 -10.50 -24.99
N ASP A 78 5.15 -11.10 -26.11
CA ASP A 78 5.75 -10.85 -27.42
C ASP A 78 5.16 -9.60 -28.08
N GLU A 79 6.03 -8.78 -28.70
CA GLU A 79 5.65 -7.49 -29.30
C GLU A 79 4.67 -7.65 -30.46
N ASP A 80 4.90 -8.62 -31.34
CA ASP A 80 4.03 -8.84 -32.50
C ASP A 80 2.64 -9.29 -32.06
N VAL A 81 2.57 -10.12 -31.00
CA VAL A 81 1.30 -10.55 -30.41
C VAL A 81 0.58 -9.38 -29.73
N ALA A 82 1.28 -8.56 -28.96
CA ALA A 82 0.68 -7.41 -28.30
C ALA A 82 0.12 -6.41 -29.33
N LEU A 83 0.87 -6.13 -30.41
CA LEU A 83 0.42 -5.29 -31.52
C LEU A 83 -0.79 -5.88 -32.23
N PHE A 84 -0.81 -7.20 -32.46
CA PHE A 84 -1.97 -7.88 -33.02
C PHE A 84 -3.20 -7.78 -32.08
N LEU A 85 -3.04 -8.03 -30.79
CA LEU A 85 -4.13 -7.87 -29.81
C LEU A 85 -4.67 -6.44 -29.81
N GLN A 86 -3.79 -5.44 -29.91
CA GLN A 86 -4.17 -4.03 -30.04
C GLN A 86 -4.94 -3.75 -31.34
N GLU A 87 -4.48 -4.27 -32.48
CA GLU A 87 -5.14 -4.11 -33.79
C GLU A 87 -6.57 -4.67 -33.79
N PHE A 88 -6.81 -5.74 -33.03
CA PHE A 88 -8.11 -6.40 -32.92
C PHE A 88 -8.95 -5.93 -31.72
N ASN A 89 -8.65 -4.74 -31.16
CA ASN A 89 -9.40 -4.12 -30.06
C ASN A 89 -9.51 -5.01 -28.80
N ALA A 90 -8.50 -5.85 -28.52
CA ALA A 90 -8.49 -6.66 -27.31
C ALA A 90 -8.63 -5.83 -26.02
N PRO A 91 -8.04 -4.62 -25.87
CA PRO A 91 -8.27 -3.78 -24.69
C PRO A 91 -9.74 -3.45 -24.41
N ASP A 92 -10.55 -3.21 -25.45
CA ASP A 92 -11.99 -2.96 -25.30
C ASP A 92 -12.74 -4.21 -24.83
N ILE A 93 -12.33 -5.39 -25.33
CA ILE A 93 -12.89 -6.67 -24.92
C ILE A 93 -12.57 -6.91 -23.44
N PHE A 94 -11.31 -6.71 -23.05
CA PHE A 94 -10.87 -6.85 -21.65
C PHE A 94 -11.58 -5.85 -20.75
N MET A 95 -11.77 -4.59 -21.16
CA MET A 95 -12.58 -3.61 -20.44
C MET A 95 -14.00 -4.14 -20.19
N GLY A 96 -14.62 -4.74 -21.22
CA GLY A 96 -15.92 -5.40 -21.09
C GLY A 96 -15.94 -6.52 -20.06
N VAL A 97 -14.86 -7.30 -19.94
CA VAL A 97 -14.66 -8.31 -18.88
C VAL A 97 -14.54 -7.64 -17.53
N LEU A 98 -13.64 -6.66 -17.37
CA LEU A 98 -13.42 -5.97 -16.09
C LEU A 98 -14.69 -5.30 -15.55
N ALA A 99 -15.57 -4.82 -16.43
CA ALA A 99 -16.81 -4.16 -16.07
C ALA A 99 -17.96 -5.12 -15.69
N LYS A 100 -17.93 -6.39 -16.15
CA LYS A 100 -19.09 -7.30 -16.07
C LYS A 100 -18.81 -8.64 -15.40
N SER A 101 -17.56 -9.10 -15.44
CA SER A 101 -17.17 -10.41 -14.91
C SER A 101 -17.30 -10.43 -13.39
N LYS A 102 -17.81 -11.56 -12.87
CA LYS A 102 -17.77 -11.89 -11.44
C LYS A 102 -16.74 -12.97 -11.12
N CYS A 103 -15.94 -13.38 -12.11
CA CYS A 103 -14.89 -14.39 -11.96
C CYS A 103 -13.54 -13.70 -11.74
N PRO A 104 -12.97 -13.73 -10.52
CA PRO A 104 -11.71 -13.06 -10.22
C PRO A 104 -10.55 -13.56 -11.09
N ARG A 105 -10.49 -14.88 -11.34
CA ARG A 105 -9.45 -15.48 -12.18
C ARG A 105 -9.46 -14.93 -13.61
N LEU A 106 -10.64 -14.75 -14.21
CA LEU A 106 -10.74 -14.17 -15.55
C LEU A 106 -10.32 -12.69 -15.55
N THR A 107 -10.73 -11.94 -14.53
CA THR A 107 -10.35 -10.53 -14.34
C THR A 107 -8.83 -10.41 -14.20
N GLU A 108 -8.22 -11.19 -13.31
CA GLU A 108 -6.77 -11.29 -13.12
C GLU A 108 -6.04 -11.49 -14.45
N ILE A 109 -6.42 -12.52 -15.21
CA ILE A 109 -5.76 -12.84 -16.48
C ILE A 109 -5.88 -11.69 -17.49
N CYS A 110 -7.07 -11.06 -17.59
CA CYS A 110 -7.28 -9.94 -18.51
C CYS A 110 -6.45 -8.70 -18.11
N VAL A 111 -6.36 -8.38 -16.81
CA VAL A 111 -5.47 -7.31 -16.33
C VAL A 111 -4.01 -7.67 -16.58
N GLY A 112 -3.62 -8.93 -16.39
CA GLY A 112 -2.27 -9.42 -16.66
C GLY A 112 -1.85 -9.30 -18.12
N ILE A 113 -2.75 -9.63 -19.05
CA ILE A 113 -2.56 -9.42 -20.50
C ILE A 113 -2.38 -7.92 -20.79
N LEU A 114 -3.28 -7.06 -20.28
CA LEU A 114 -3.14 -5.60 -20.42
C LEU A 114 -1.80 -5.10 -19.87
N GLY A 115 -1.36 -5.62 -18.72
CA GLY A 115 -0.06 -5.32 -18.12
C GLY A 115 1.13 -5.67 -19.01
N ASN A 116 1.08 -6.82 -19.70
CA ASN A 116 2.12 -7.20 -20.66
C ASN A 116 2.08 -6.32 -21.91
N MET A 117 0.90 -6.08 -22.46
CA MET A 117 0.72 -5.19 -23.62
C MET A 117 1.20 -3.76 -23.34
N ALA A 118 0.98 -3.26 -22.12
CA ALA A 118 1.43 -1.93 -21.71
C ALA A 118 2.96 -1.79 -21.57
N CYS A 119 3.74 -2.87 -21.69
CA CYS A 119 5.19 -2.77 -21.80
C CYS A 119 5.64 -2.11 -23.13
N PHE A 120 4.78 -2.10 -24.15
CA PHE A 120 5.05 -1.47 -25.44
C PHE A 120 4.48 -0.05 -25.48
N GLN A 121 5.32 0.93 -25.84
CA GLN A 121 5.05 2.36 -25.66
C GLN A 121 3.75 2.83 -26.33
N ASP A 122 3.49 2.42 -27.57
CA ASP A 122 2.30 2.83 -28.32
C ASP A 122 1.01 2.27 -27.70
N ILE A 123 1.05 1.02 -27.24
CA ILE A 123 -0.10 0.38 -26.58
C ILE A 123 -0.32 1.00 -25.19
N CYS A 124 0.75 1.21 -24.42
CA CYS A 124 0.70 1.90 -23.14
C CYS A 124 0.05 3.28 -23.28
N MET A 125 0.43 4.04 -24.32
CA MET A 125 -0.18 5.33 -24.61
C MET A 125 -1.66 5.21 -24.99
N SER A 126 -2.04 4.20 -25.78
CA SER A 126 -3.43 3.94 -26.12
C SER A 126 -4.28 3.64 -24.88
N ILE A 127 -3.83 2.70 -24.04
CA ILE A 127 -4.48 2.33 -22.77
C ILE A 127 -4.61 3.55 -21.86
N SER A 128 -3.55 4.35 -21.74
CA SER A 128 -3.52 5.54 -20.87
C SER A 128 -4.44 6.66 -21.36
N LYS A 129 -4.73 6.77 -22.66
CA LYS A 129 -5.64 7.77 -23.22
C LYS A 129 -7.11 7.38 -23.11
N ASP A 130 -7.41 6.12 -22.86
CA ASP A 130 -8.78 5.66 -22.64
C ASP A 130 -9.24 5.99 -21.20
N GLU A 131 -10.14 6.96 -21.07
CA GLU A 131 -10.71 7.37 -19.77
C GLU A 131 -11.51 6.26 -19.10
N ASN A 132 -12.29 5.49 -19.87
CA ASN A 132 -13.16 4.45 -19.31
C ASN A 132 -12.32 3.28 -18.80
N LEU A 133 -11.35 2.83 -19.60
CA LEU A 133 -10.44 1.77 -19.19
C LEU A 133 -9.63 2.18 -17.96
N GLY A 134 -9.09 3.41 -17.95
CA GLY A 134 -8.37 3.95 -16.79
C GLY A 134 -9.23 3.97 -15.51
N GLN A 135 -10.50 4.39 -15.61
CA GLN A 135 -11.42 4.41 -14.48
C GLN A 135 -11.72 3.01 -13.95
N VAL A 136 -12.01 2.05 -14.84
CA VAL A 136 -12.32 0.67 -14.46
C VAL A 136 -11.10 -0.01 -13.82
N LEU A 137 -9.89 0.26 -14.33
CA LEU A 137 -8.64 -0.24 -13.75
C LEU A 137 -8.40 0.31 -12.33
N LEU A 138 -8.60 1.61 -12.10
CA LEU A 138 -8.48 2.17 -10.74
C LEU A 138 -9.52 1.59 -9.78
N GLN A 139 -10.73 1.29 -10.26
CA GLN A 139 -11.75 0.62 -9.44
C GLN A 139 -11.35 -0.81 -9.04
N ARG A 140 -10.51 -1.50 -9.84
CA ARG A 140 -10.02 -2.85 -9.49
C ARG A 140 -9.17 -2.86 -8.23
N LEU A 141 -8.55 -1.74 -7.83
CA LEU A 141 -7.80 -1.66 -6.57
C LEU A 141 -8.66 -1.91 -5.33
N CYS A 142 -9.98 -1.84 -5.47
CA CYS A 142 -10.92 -2.07 -4.37
C CYS A 142 -11.52 -3.48 -4.40
N ASP A 143 -11.06 -4.37 -5.30
CA ASP A 143 -11.38 -5.80 -5.27
C ASP A 143 -10.70 -6.48 -4.07
N SER A 144 -11.22 -7.64 -3.66
CA SER A 144 -10.65 -8.44 -2.56
C SER A 144 -9.66 -9.51 -2.99
N ASP A 145 -9.59 -9.78 -4.30
CA ASP A 145 -8.77 -10.85 -4.88
C ASP A 145 -7.31 -10.40 -5.04
N SER A 146 -6.40 -10.99 -4.26
CA SER A 146 -4.99 -10.57 -4.24
C SER A 146 -4.27 -10.69 -5.60
N PRO A 147 -4.46 -11.75 -6.40
CA PRO A 147 -3.89 -11.82 -7.75
C PRO A 147 -4.37 -10.69 -8.67
N THR A 148 -5.67 -10.38 -8.68
CA THR A 148 -6.22 -9.24 -9.46
C THR A 148 -5.60 -7.91 -9.03
N LEU A 149 -5.46 -7.68 -7.72
CA LEU A 149 -4.82 -6.49 -7.17
C LEU A 149 -3.33 -6.40 -7.56
N LEU A 150 -2.63 -7.54 -7.58
CA LEU A 150 -1.22 -7.63 -7.94
C LEU A 150 -1.01 -7.22 -9.40
N GLU A 151 -1.80 -7.79 -10.32
CA GLU A 151 -1.70 -7.47 -11.75
C GLU A 151 -2.15 -6.03 -12.04
N THR A 152 -3.16 -5.53 -11.33
CA THR A 152 -3.57 -4.12 -11.42
C THR A 152 -2.44 -3.20 -11.01
N SER A 153 -1.78 -3.51 -9.88
CA SER A 153 -0.64 -2.74 -9.38
C SER A 153 0.55 -2.81 -10.34
N ARG A 154 0.81 -3.98 -10.95
CA ARG A 154 1.85 -4.13 -11.98
C ARG A 154 1.58 -3.28 -13.21
N LEU A 155 0.36 -3.29 -13.73
CA LEU A 155 -0.03 -2.45 -14.87
C LEU A 155 0.12 -0.95 -14.53
N LEU A 156 -0.36 -0.52 -13.35
CA LEU A 156 -0.19 0.86 -12.90
C LEU A 156 1.28 1.27 -12.81
N LEU A 157 2.14 0.41 -12.24
CA LEU A 157 3.57 0.66 -12.16
C LEU A 157 4.22 0.78 -13.56
N THR A 158 3.85 -0.11 -14.49
CA THR A 158 4.32 -0.04 -15.88
C THR A 158 3.97 1.32 -16.50
N CYS A 159 2.73 1.76 -16.35
CA CYS A 159 2.27 3.05 -16.86
C CYS A 159 2.96 4.25 -16.19
N LEU A 160 3.11 4.24 -14.86
CA LEU A 160 3.79 5.30 -14.11
C LEU A 160 5.30 5.37 -14.42
N SER A 161 5.88 4.27 -14.87
CA SER A 161 7.30 4.20 -15.25
C SER A 161 7.58 4.72 -16.67
N GLN A 162 6.54 4.98 -17.47
CA GLN A 162 6.65 5.48 -18.84
C GLN A 162 6.55 7.02 -18.87
N PRO A 163 7.62 7.77 -19.23
CA PRO A 163 7.65 9.22 -19.10
C PRO A 163 6.54 9.98 -19.84
N ASP A 164 6.14 9.48 -21.01
CA ASP A 164 5.13 10.13 -21.85
C ASP A 164 3.69 9.99 -21.31
N VAL A 165 3.46 9.04 -20.40
CA VAL A 165 2.12 8.70 -19.90
C VAL A 165 2.00 8.80 -18.38
N ALA A 166 3.11 8.87 -17.64
CA ALA A 166 3.11 8.88 -16.16
C ALA A 166 2.17 9.96 -15.58
N ASN A 167 2.28 11.19 -16.09
CA ASN A 167 1.44 12.31 -15.63
C ASN A 167 -0.06 12.04 -15.82
N ILE A 168 -0.44 11.32 -16.88
CA ILE A 168 -1.83 10.97 -17.16
C ILE A 168 -2.41 10.08 -16.04
N TRP A 169 -1.60 9.19 -15.47
CA TRP A 169 -2.01 8.32 -14.37
C TRP A 169 -1.95 9.01 -13.01
N VAL A 170 -0.95 9.88 -12.78
CA VAL A 170 -0.90 10.75 -11.58
C VAL A 170 -2.17 11.59 -11.48
N GLU A 171 -2.58 12.26 -12.56
CA GLU A 171 -3.82 13.04 -12.58
C GLU A 171 -5.06 12.18 -12.31
N ARG A 172 -5.18 11.02 -12.96
CA ARG A 172 -6.32 10.11 -12.71
C ARG A 172 -6.39 9.65 -11.25
N ILE A 173 -5.26 9.34 -10.63
CA ILE A 173 -5.21 8.93 -9.23
C ILE A 173 -5.61 10.11 -8.33
N ARG A 174 -5.18 11.34 -8.64
CA ARG A 174 -5.60 12.55 -7.93
C ARG A 174 -7.12 12.78 -8.01
N GLU A 175 -7.71 12.50 -9.18
CA GLU A 175 -9.15 12.63 -9.41
C GLU A 175 -9.99 11.51 -8.80
N ASN A 176 -9.36 10.43 -8.31
CA ASN A 176 -10.03 9.26 -7.73
C ASN A 176 -9.60 9.03 -6.26
N PRO A 177 -10.21 9.75 -5.29
CA PRO A 177 -9.81 9.67 -3.88
C PRO A 177 -9.86 8.26 -3.28
N SER A 178 -10.74 7.38 -3.77
CA SER A 178 -10.84 5.98 -3.29
C SER A 178 -9.56 5.18 -3.47
N VAL A 179 -8.68 5.59 -4.40
CA VAL A 179 -7.37 4.93 -4.59
C VAL A 179 -6.53 5.01 -3.32
N TYR A 180 -6.57 6.15 -2.60
CA TYR A 180 -5.86 6.32 -1.34
C TYR A 180 -6.32 5.27 -0.31
N ASP A 181 -7.63 5.13 -0.12
CA ASP A 181 -8.20 4.20 0.84
C ASP A 181 -7.88 2.75 0.47
N CYS A 182 -8.04 2.39 -0.81
CA CYS A 182 -7.77 1.04 -1.30
C CYS A 182 -6.28 0.68 -1.17
N VAL A 183 -5.35 1.58 -1.51
CA VAL A 183 -3.90 1.38 -1.33
C VAL A 183 -3.52 1.25 0.16
N CYS A 184 -4.06 2.12 1.02
CA CYS A 184 -3.82 2.04 2.46
C CYS A 184 -4.36 0.75 3.07
N PHE A 185 -5.56 0.34 2.65
CA PHE A 185 -6.16 -0.92 3.07
C PHE A 185 -5.30 -2.11 2.69
N ILE A 186 -4.83 -2.18 1.44
CA ILE A 186 -3.96 -3.27 0.97
C ILE A 186 -2.68 -3.35 1.82
N MET A 187 -1.99 -2.22 2.01
CA MET A 187 -0.77 -2.16 2.83
C MET A 187 -0.99 -2.57 4.29
N SER A 188 -2.17 -2.25 4.84
CA SER A 188 -2.51 -2.55 6.24
C SER A 188 -3.02 -3.96 6.48
N SER A 189 -3.59 -4.62 5.47
CA SER A 189 -4.38 -5.85 5.65
C SER A 189 -3.89 -7.07 4.88
N SER A 190 -3.16 -6.87 3.78
CA SER A 190 -2.69 -7.98 2.95
C SER A 190 -1.55 -8.74 3.62
N THR A 191 -1.62 -10.06 3.61
CA THR A 191 -0.53 -10.96 4.00
C THR A 191 0.27 -11.49 2.81
N ASN A 192 -0.12 -11.12 1.58
CA ASN A 192 0.60 -11.48 0.36
C ASN A 192 1.79 -10.53 0.15
N VAL A 193 3.00 -11.05 0.34
CA VAL A 193 4.25 -10.28 0.25
C VAL A 193 4.47 -9.69 -1.14
N GLU A 194 4.19 -10.45 -2.21
CA GLU A 194 4.38 -9.96 -3.59
C GLU A 194 3.44 -8.77 -3.88
N LEU A 195 2.19 -8.85 -3.43
CA LEU A 195 1.24 -7.75 -3.54
C LEU A 195 1.71 -6.53 -2.74
N LEU A 196 2.18 -6.72 -1.50
CA LEU A 196 2.72 -5.63 -0.69
C LEU A 196 3.91 -4.96 -1.38
N VAL A 197 4.85 -5.74 -1.93
CA VAL A 197 6.00 -5.16 -2.66
C VAL A 197 5.51 -4.37 -3.87
N LYS A 198 4.60 -4.94 -4.67
CA LYS A 198 4.11 -4.29 -5.88
C LYS A 198 3.35 -2.99 -5.61
N VAL A 199 2.47 -2.98 -4.60
CA VAL A 199 1.77 -1.76 -4.18
C VAL A 199 2.76 -0.74 -3.61
N GLY A 200 3.76 -1.19 -2.85
CA GLY A 200 4.85 -0.34 -2.40
C GLY A 200 5.57 0.36 -3.56
N GLU A 201 5.93 -0.37 -4.62
CA GLU A 201 6.59 0.21 -5.80
C GLU A 201 5.71 1.24 -6.52
N VAL A 202 4.38 1.03 -6.56
CA VAL A 202 3.44 2.02 -7.09
C VAL A 202 3.45 3.29 -6.25
N VAL A 203 3.37 3.18 -4.92
CA VAL A 203 3.39 4.34 -4.00
C VAL A 203 4.72 5.08 -4.09
N ASP A 204 5.83 4.34 -4.07
CA ASP A 204 7.17 4.88 -4.23
C ASP A 204 7.29 5.69 -5.51
N LYS A 205 6.84 5.11 -6.64
CA LYS A 205 6.89 5.79 -7.91
C LYS A 205 5.99 7.02 -7.97
N LEU A 206 4.81 6.96 -7.36
CA LEU A 206 3.89 8.11 -7.28
C LEU A 206 4.50 9.27 -6.49
N PHE A 207 5.11 8.98 -5.35
CA PHE A 207 5.71 10.02 -4.49
C PHE A 207 6.96 10.62 -5.11
N ASP A 208 7.75 9.81 -5.84
CA ASP A 208 8.89 10.29 -6.64
C ASP A 208 8.45 11.21 -7.80
N LEU A 209 7.28 10.94 -8.40
CA LEU A 209 6.76 11.74 -9.52
C LEU A 209 6.05 13.04 -9.09
N ASP A 210 5.37 13.04 -7.95
CA ASP A 210 4.46 14.14 -7.56
C ASP A 210 4.45 14.41 -6.05
N GLU A 211 5.25 15.40 -5.62
CA GLU A 211 5.35 15.83 -4.22
C GLU A 211 4.02 16.37 -3.67
N ASP A 212 3.21 17.04 -4.49
CA ASP A 212 1.91 17.57 -4.09
C ASP A 212 0.92 16.44 -3.75
N LEU A 213 0.90 15.36 -4.53
CA LEU A 213 0.10 14.16 -4.26
C LEU A 213 0.57 13.48 -2.97
N MET A 214 1.89 13.35 -2.77
CA MET A 214 2.46 12.84 -1.52
C MET A 214 1.99 13.69 -0.32
N LEU A 215 2.12 15.01 -0.39
CA LEU A 215 1.67 15.92 0.66
C LEU A 215 0.17 15.81 0.94
N ASN A 216 -0.65 15.65 -0.10
CA ASN A 216 -2.09 15.43 0.05
C ASN A 216 -2.39 14.10 0.76
N TRP A 217 -1.65 13.04 0.44
CA TRP A 217 -1.81 11.72 1.08
C TRP A 217 -1.38 11.74 2.54
N ILE A 218 -0.32 12.49 2.88
CA ILE A 218 0.08 12.73 4.28
C ILE A 218 -1.02 13.50 5.03
N LYS A 219 -1.53 14.59 4.43
CA LYS A 219 -2.52 15.48 5.06
C LYS A 219 -3.93 14.89 5.18
N ASN A 220 -4.28 13.91 4.34
CA ASN A 220 -5.59 13.25 4.37
C ASN A 220 -5.89 12.58 5.73
N CYS A 221 -4.89 12.41 6.63
CA CYS A 221 -5.08 12.06 8.04
C CYS A 221 -6.09 12.97 8.80
N SER A 222 -6.43 14.15 8.27
CA SER A 222 -7.18 15.19 8.98
C SER A 222 -8.62 15.42 8.50
N ARG A 223 -9.07 14.79 7.40
CA ARG A 223 -10.30 15.24 6.70
C ARG A 223 -11.63 14.71 7.24
N GLN A 224 -11.66 13.70 8.11
CA GLN A 224 -12.93 13.11 8.60
C GLN A 224 -13.22 13.28 10.10
N SER A 225 -12.29 13.82 10.90
CA SER A 225 -12.58 14.08 12.34
C SER A 225 -13.58 15.23 12.60
N VAL A 226 -14.00 15.95 11.55
CA VAL A 226 -14.95 17.07 11.64
C VAL A 226 -16.14 16.84 10.70
N GLY A 227 -16.85 15.73 10.87
CA GLY A 227 -18.12 15.45 10.19
C GLY A 227 -19.03 14.63 11.07
N GLN A 228 -20.08 15.26 11.60
CA GLN A 228 -21.07 14.61 12.46
C GLN A 228 -21.70 13.38 11.81
N SER A 229 -21.76 12.31 12.61
CA SER A 229 -22.63 11.16 12.44
C SER A 229 -24.07 11.57 12.09
N THR A 230 -24.57 11.07 10.96
CA THR A 230 -25.98 10.73 10.70
C THR A 230 -26.09 10.17 9.29
N ASP A 231 -25.95 8.86 9.10
CA ASP A 231 -26.97 8.03 8.44
C ASP A 231 -26.57 6.55 8.46
N ASP A 232 -27.56 5.67 8.55
CA ASP A 232 -27.39 4.22 8.50
C ASP A 232 -26.91 3.76 7.11
N SER A 233 -25.61 3.48 6.95
CA SER A 233 -25.01 2.80 5.78
C SER A 233 -23.67 2.13 6.16
N PRO A 234 -23.26 1.06 5.45
CA PRO A 234 -22.49 -0.04 6.03
C PRO A 234 -21.01 0.32 6.25
N GLU A 235 -20.51 -0.05 7.43
CA GLU A 235 -19.10 -0.09 7.84
C GLU A 235 -18.30 1.17 7.47
N GLU A 236 -18.26 2.15 8.38
CA GLU A 236 -17.25 3.22 8.36
C GLU A 236 -15.87 2.56 8.14
N LEU A 237 -15.29 2.76 6.95
CA LEU A 237 -13.94 2.30 6.63
C LEU A 237 -12.99 2.85 7.71
N PRO A 238 -11.97 2.08 8.14
CA PRO A 238 -11.02 2.57 9.12
C PRO A 238 -10.38 3.87 8.62
N ASP A 239 -10.21 4.85 9.51
CA ASP A 239 -9.42 6.05 9.21
C ASP A 239 -7.98 5.62 8.89
N PHE A 240 -7.64 5.56 7.60
CA PHE A 240 -6.32 5.19 7.15
C PHE A 240 -5.38 6.40 7.17
N ASN A 241 -4.25 6.22 7.84
CA ASN A 241 -3.12 7.14 7.79
C ASN A 241 -1.98 6.46 7.03
N ILE A 242 -1.42 7.15 6.03
CA ILE A 242 -0.43 6.56 5.13
C ILE A 242 0.81 6.01 5.87
N VAL A 243 1.34 6.74 6.86
CA VAL A 243 2.55 6.32 7.60
C VAL A 243 2.35 5.01 8.37
N PRO A 244 1.30 4.84 9.20
CA PRO A 244 0.97 3.54 9.79
C PRO A 244 0.81 2.41 8.76
N CYS A 245 0.19 2.67 7.62
CA CYS A 245 0.02 1.66 6.57
C CYS A 245 1.37 1.21 5.99
N LEU A 246 2.26 2.17 5.70
CA LEU A 246 3.62 1.89 5.21
C LEU A 246 4.44 1.08 6.22
N LEU A 247 4.37 1.46 7.50
CA LEU A 247 5.08 0.76 8.57
C LEU A 247 4.54 -0.66 8.79
N GLU A 248 3.23 -0.85 8.71
CA GLU A 248 2.64 -2.19 8.81
C GLU A 248 3.03 -3.05 7.61
N ALA A 249 2.97 -2.51 6.39
CA ALA A 249 3.41 -3.23 5.20
C ALA A 249 4.89 -3.63 5.27
N ALA A 250 5.78 -2.70 5.64
CA ALA A 250 7.20 -2.99 5.85
C ALA A 250 7.40 -4.10 6.91
N LYS A 251 6.62 -4.05 8.00
CA LYS A 251 6.61 -5.08 9.04
C LYS A 251 6.06 -6.43 8.57
N GLN A 252 5.18 -6.45 7.57
CA GLN A 252 4.64 -7.68 6.99
C GLN A 252 5.59 -8.30 5.97
N VAL A 253 6.27 -7.48 5.16
CA VAL A 253 7.32 -7.92 4.21
C VAL A 253 8.50 -8.57 4.94
N ARG A 254 8.86 -8.07 6.14
CA ARG A 254 9.91 -8.63 7.02
C ARG A 254 11.24 -8.85 6.28
N SER A 255 11.99 -9.86 6.70
CA SER A 255 13.20 -10.34 6.04
C SER A 255 12.93 -11.25 4.85
N ASP A 256 11.66 -11.52 4.52
CA ASP A 256 11.31 -12.49 3.46
C ASP A 256 11.54 -11.89 2.06
N SER A 257 11.50 -10.56 1.93
CA SER A 257 11.95 -9.83 0.74
C SER A 257 12.75 -8.58 1.13
N PRO A 258 14.10 -8.68 1.19
CA PRO A 258 14.98 -7.54 1.42
C PRO A 258 14.77 -6.41 0.40
N GLU A 259 14.61 -6.76 -0.87
CA GLU A 259 14.35 -5.80 -1.95
C GLU A 259 13.01 -5.09 -1.75
N GLY A 260 12.00 -5.82 -1.27
CA GLY A 260 10.71 -5.25 -0.91
C GLY A 260 10.82 -4.26 0.25
N LEU A 261 11.65 -4.55 1.25
CA LEU A 261 11.88 -3.64 2.36
C LEU A 261 12.57 -2.34 1.91
N ASP A 262 13.49 -2.42 0.95
CA ASP A 262 14.17 -1.25 0.38
C ASP A 262 13.17 -0.26 -0.24
N VAL A 263 12.11 -0.77 -0.89
CA VAL A 263 11.02 0.07 -1.44
C VAL A 263 10.36 0.90 -0.33
N TYR A 264 9.93 0.25 0.76
CA TYR A 264 9.29 0.96 1.87
C TYR A 264 10.24 1.93 2.59
N MET A 265 11.53 1.59 2.68
CA MET A 265 12.54 2.50 3.23
C MET A 265 12.74 3.73 2.34
N HIS A 266 12.70 3.56 1.02
CA HIS A 266 12.77 4.67 0.08
C HIS A 266 11.54 5.58 0.19
N ILE A 267 10.33 5.02 0.31
CA ILE A 267 9.11 5.80 0.56
C ILE A 267 9.26 6.62 1.85
N LEU A 268 9.68 6.00 2.96
CA LEU A 268 9.89 6.72 4.22
C LEU A 268 10.96 7.81 4.07
N GLN A 269 12.01 7.57 3.30
CA GLN A 269 13.01 8.58 2.99
C GLN A 269 12.41 9.76 2.21
N LEU A 270 11.57 9.50 1.20
CA LEU A 270 10.85 10.55 0.46
C LEU A 270 9.97 11.38 1.41
N LEU A 271 9.25 10.75 2.33
CA LEU A 271 8.46 11.46 3.34
C LEU A 271 9.33 12.37 4.22
N THR A 272 10.55 11.97 4.58
CA THR A 272 11.46 12.82 5.37
C THR A 272 12.03 14.01 4.62
N THR A 273 11.76 14.15 3.32
CA THR A 273 12.19 15.33 2.54
C THR A 273 11.29 16.55 2.74
N VAL A 274 10.11 16.36 3.36
CA VAL A 274 9.12 17.41 3.63
C VAL A 274 8.76 17.45 5.12
N ASP A 275 8.50 18.65 5.65
CA ASP A 275 8.24 18.87 7.09
C ASP A 275 7.00 18.08 7.56
N GLU A 276 5.93 18.05 6.76
CA GLU A 276 4.72 17.29 7.09
C GLU A 276 4.97 15.77 7.17
N GLY A 277 5.90 15.25 6.36
CA GLY A 277 6.25 13.83 6.37
C GLY A 277 7.12 13.47 7.57
N ILE A 278 8.09 14.32 7.94
CA ILE A 278 8.83 14.18 9.21
C ILE A 278 7.85 14.14 10.37
N GLN A 279 6.91 15.09 10.41
CA GLN A 279 5.93 15.18 11.48
C GLN A 279 5.00 13.97 11.57
N ALA A 280 4.54 13.47 10.42
CA ALA A 280 3.69 12.28 10.34
C ALA A 280 4.39 11.01 10.85
N ILE A 281 5.73 10.97 10.79
CA ILE A 281 6.56 9.88 11.33
C ILE A 281 6.86 10.10 12.82
N ASP A 282 7.29 11.31 13.20
CA ASP A 282 7.80 11.62 14.53
C ASP A 282 6.72 11.55 15.61
N MET A 283 5.50 12.02 15.33
CA MET A 283 4.44 12.06 16.35
C MET A 283 4.01 10.67 16.87
N PRO A 284 3.73 9.69 15.99
CA PRO A 284 3.54 8.30 16.41
C PRO A 284 4.75 7.69 17.13
N LEU A 285 5.97 8.03 16.70
CA LEU A 285 7.21 7.52 17.30
C LEU A 285 7.41 8.07 18.72
N ILE A 286 7.28 9.37 18.93
CA ILE A 286 7.28 10.03 20.25
C ILE A 286 6.26 9.35 21.16
N GLY A 287 5.01 9.19 20.68
CA GLY A 287 3.96 8.54 21.46
C GLY A 287 4.29 7.09 21.83
N SER A 288 5.01 6.36 20.96
CA SER A 288 5.43 4.98 21.21
C SER A 288 6.59 4.88 22.19
N LEU A 289 7.61 5.76 22.08
CA LEU A 289 8.69 5.84 23.06
C LEU A 289 8.17 6.19 24.46
N ILE A 290 7.26 7.16 24.56
CA ILE A 290 6.64 7.51 25.84
C ILE A 290 5.86 6.32 26.42
N ARG A 291 5.12 5.55 25.59
CA ARG A 291 4.43 4.34 26.03
C ARG A 291 5.39 3.27 26.56
N VAL A 292 6.55 3.08 25.92
CA VAL A 292 7.59 2.17 26.41
C VAL A 292 8.11 2.64 27.78
N LEU A 293 8.40 3.94 27.94
CA LEU A 293 8.81 4.51 29.23
C LEU A 293 7.75 4.32 30.32
N GLN A 294 6.48 4.53 30.01
CA GLN A 294 5.36 4.29 30.93
C GLN A 294 5.28 2.82 31.37
N TYR A 295 5.38 1.89 30.41
CA TYR A 295 5.37 0.45 30.70
C TYR A 295 6.52 0.05 31.63
N MET A 296 7.72 0.57 31.37
CA MET A 296 8.89 0.29 32.22
C MET A 296 8.73 0.84 33.64
N GLU A 297 8.10 2.01 33.82
CA GLU A 297 7.76 2.51 35.16
C GLU A 297 6.78 1.61 35.89
N ASP A 298 5.77 1.09 35.20
CA ASP A 298 4.74 0.25 35.81
C ASP A 298 5.28 -1.15 36.16
N CYS A 299 6.19 -1.70 35.36
CA CYS A 299 6.96 -2.90 35.71
C CYS A 299 7.76 -2.68 37.00
N GLY A 300 8.43 -1.53 37.14
CA GLY A 300 9.18 -1.17 38.35
C GLY A 300 8.31 -0.98 39.59
N LYS A 301 7.08 -0.48 39.45
CA LYS A 301 6.15 -0.35 40.59
C LYS A 301 5.65 -1.71 41.09
N ARG A 302 5.32 -2.64 40.18
CA ARG A 302 4.83 -3.98 40.53
C ARG A 302 5.89 -4.83 41.25
N SER A 303 7.17 -4.72 40.87
CA SER A 303 8.25 -5.43 41.56
C SER A 303 8.46 -4.94 43.00
N VAL A 304 8.31 -3.63 43.23
CA VAL A 304 8.38 -3.03 44.58
C VAL A 304 7.21 -3.43 45.46
N ASP A 305 5.99 -3.54 44.93
CA ASP A 305 4.83 -3.95 45.73
C ASP A 305 4.81 -5.46 46.03
N ASN A 306 5.25 -6.32 45.10
CA ASN A 306 5.43 -7.75 45.35
C ASN A 306 6.55 -8.05 46.37
N SER A 307 7.56 -7.20 46.44
CA SER A 307 8.65 -7.31 47.44
C SER A 307 8.24 -6.90 48.86
N LYS A 308 7.10 -6.22 49.03
CA LYS A 308 6.54 -5.91 50.36
C LYS A 308 5.68 -7.05 50.93
N GLU A 309 5.20 -7.97 50.09
CA GLU A 309 4.34 -9.09 50.52
C GLU A 309 5.06 -10.45 50.66
N SER A 310 6.25 -10.61 50.09
CA SER A 310 7.00 -11.88 50.14
C SER A 310 8.20 -11.83 51.10
N LYS A 311 8.30 -12.82 51.98
CA LYS A 311 9.50 -13.08 52.81
C LYS A 311 10.66 -13.56 51.91
N PRO A 312 11.93 -13.30 52.28
CA PRO A 312 13.05 -13.58 51.40
C PRO A 312 13.28 -15.08 51.32
N ASP A 313 13.11 -15.66 50.13
CA ASP A 313 13.64 -16.99 49.81
C ASP A 313 14.82 -16.81 48.85
N GLU A 314 16.01 -17.24 49.31
CA GLU A 314 17.29 -17.03 48.63
C GLU A 314 17.50 -18.12 47.58
N THR A 315 16.83 -18.10 46.42
CA THR A 315 17.26 -18.98 45.30
C THR A 315 16.92 -18.57 43.86
N GLU A 316 16.63 -17.29 43.55
CA GLU A 316 16.35 -16.85 42.15
C GLU A 316 17.18 -15.64 41.67
N LYS A 317 18.44 -15.51 42.11
CA LYS A 317 19.22 -14.28 41.84
C LYS A 317 19.89 -14.15 40.46
N SER A 318 19.92 -15.18 39.62
CA SER A 318 20.70 -15.11 38.36
C SER A 318 19.90 -14.81 37.09
N GLY A 319 18.58 -14.99 37.07
CA GLY A 319 17.72 -14.66 35.91
C GLY A 319 17.23 -13.21 35.92
N LEU A 320 16.86 -12.70 37.09
CA LEU A 320 16.28 -11.36 37.27
C LEU A 320 17.24 -10.21 36.94
N THR A 321 18.56 -10.42 37.02
CA THR A 321 19.57 -9.36 36.82
C THR A 321 19.87 -9.06 35.36
N GLN A 322 19.66 -10.03 34.46
CA GLN A 322 19.92 -9.86 33.03
C GLN A 322 18.73 -9.18 32.33
N GLU A 323 17.49 -9.52 32.71
CA GLU A 323 16.29 -8.84 32.21
C GLU A 323 16.27 -7.35 32.58
N ASP A 324 16.66 -7.00 33.82
CA ASP A 324 16.76 -5.62 34.30
C ASP A 324 17.85 -4.82 33.55
N PHE A 325 18.94 -5.50 33.13
CA PHE A 325 19.98 -4.89 32.30
C PHE A 325 19.49 -4.54 30.89
N HIS A 326 18.78 -5.45 30.23
CA HIS A 326 18.22 -5.19 28.89
C HIS A 326 17.12 -4.11 28.93
N LEU A 327 16.27 -4.11 29.95
CA LEU A 327 15.28 -3.06 30.17
C LEU A 327 15.93 -1.69 30.40
N LYS A 328 17.05 -1.66 31.12
CA LYS A 328 17.82 -0.43 31.30
C LYS A 328 18.41 0.09 29.99
N ILE A 329 19.00 -0.76 29.17
CA ILE A 329 19.49 -0.38 27.84
C ILE A 329 18.35 0.19 26.99
N LEU A 330 17.20 -0.52 26.94
CA LEU A 330 16.04 -0.05 26.19
C LEU A 330 15.57 1.32 26.69
N LYS A 331 15.51 1.52 28.01
CA LYS A 331 15.18 2.81 28.61
C LYS A 331 16.15 3.91 28.18
N ASP A 332 17.45 3.65 28.25
CA ASP A 332 18.48 4.63 27.93
C ASP A 332 18.38 5.04 26.43
N ILE A 333 18.19 4.07 25.53
CA ILE A 333 17.98 4.32 24.08
C ILE A 333 16.68 5.10 23.85
N CYS A 334 15.57 4.72 24.50
CA CYS A 334 14.31 5.43 24.37
C CYS A 334 14.42 6.88 24.85
N CYS A 335 15.12 7.13 25.97
CA CYS A 335 15.34 8.48 26.48
C CYS A 335 16.20 9.31 25.53
N GLU A 336 17.30 8.76 25.01
CA GLU A 336 18.17 9.44 24.07
C GLU A 336 17.41 9.85 22.80
N LEU A 337 16.73 8.90 22.16
CA LEU A 337 15.96 9.16 20.95
C LEU A 337 14.81 10.15 21.20
N LEU A 338 14.07 9.98 22.30
CA LEU A 338 12.99 10.90 22.67
C LEU A 338 13.52 12.30 22.92
N SER A 339 14.68 12.46 23.57
CA SER A 339 15.28 13.78 23.82
C SER A 339 15.60 14.51 22.52
N ASN A 340 16.19 13.81 21.55
CA ASN A 340 16.57 14.41 20.27
C ASN A 340 15.33 14.85 19.49
N MET A 341 14.30 14.01 19.43
CA MET A 341 13.05 14.37 18.75
C MET A 341 12.33 15.54 19.42
N LEU A 342 12.20 15.54 20.75
CA LEU A 342 11.53 16.62 21.47
C LEU A 342 12.22 17.98 21.30
N GLN A 343 13.55 17.97 21.12
CA GLN A 343 14.35 19.18 20.94
C GLN A 343 14.10 19.86 19.59
N GLU A 344 13.73 19.10 18.56
CA GLU A 344 13.47 19.62 17.20
C GLU A 344 12.00 20.03 16.99
N LEU A 345 11.12 19.79 17.96
CA LEU A 345 9.71 20.14 17.82
C LEU A 345 9.47 21.65 17.84
N THR A 346 8.82 22.13 16.80
CA THR A 346 8.29 23.50 16.74
C THR A 346 6.95 23.62 17.46
N LYS A 347 6.52 24.86 17.69
CA LYS A 347 5.19 25.18 18.23
C LYS A 347 4.07 24.54 17.40
N GLU A 348 4.18 24.62 16.08
CA GLU A 348 3.21 24.07 15.13
C GLU A 348 3.11 22.55 15.28
N ASN A 349 4.26 21.86 15.36
CA ASN A 349 4.28 20.41 15.55
C ASN A 349 3.64 20.01 16.89
N ILE A 350 3.93 20.75 17.96
CA ILE A 350 3.36 20.48 19.29
C ILE A 350 1.84 20.64 19.27
N LEU A 351 1.32 21.69 18.64
CA LEU A 351 -0.12 21.95 18.58
C LEU A 351 -0.86 20.82 17.84
N GLU A 352 -0.29 20.33 16.75
CA GLU A 352 -0.83 19.18 16.03
C GLU A 352 -0.72 17.87 16.83
N GLY A 353 0.44 17.63 17.47
CA GLY A 353 0.63 16.48 18.35
C GLY A 353 -0.36 16.43 19.53
N LEU A 354 -0.76 17.60 20.05
CA LEU A 354 -1.83 17.73 21.04
C LEU A 354 -3.21 17.40 20.43
N ASN A 355 -3.52 17.93 19.25
CA ASN A 355 -4.79 17.68 18.55
C ASN A 355 -4.99 16.20 18.21
N GLN A 356 -3.92 15.52 17.78
CA GLN A 356 -3.92 14.10 17.46
C GLN A 356 -3.80 13.20 18.71
N GLY A 357 -3.66 13.80 19.90
CA GLY A 357 -3.55 13.07 21.17
C GLY A 357 -2.22 12.32 21.35
N HIS A 358 -1.23 12.56 20.49
CA HIS A 358 0.15 12.06 20.65
C HIS A 358 0.83 12.69 21.87
N LEU A 359 0.52 13.94 22.17
CA LEU A 359 0.95 14.68 23.35
C LEU A 359 -0.23 14.99 24.28
N ASN A 360 0.01 14.94 25.58
CA ASN A 360 -0.92 15.40 26.63
C ASN A 360 -0.16 15.49 27.97
N GLU A 361 -0.80 16.01 29.02
CA GLU A 361 -0.17 16.20 30.33
C GLU A 361 0.48 14.93 30.89
N GLN A 362 -0.21 13.79 30.81
CA GLN A 362 0.31 12.53 31.33
C GLN A 362 1.55 12.07 30.55
N LYS A 363 1.51 12.17 29.21
CA LYS A 363 2.61 11.76 28.34
C LYS A 363 3.82 12.67 28.51
N CYS A 364 3.62 14.00 28.50
CA CYS A 364 4.69 14.97 28.71
C CYS A 364 5.30 14.84 30.11
N SER A 365 4.48 14.63 31.15
CA SER A 365 4.97 14.40 32.51
C SER A 365 5.83 13.12 32.61
N CYS A 366 5.42 12.03 31.94
CA CYS A 366 6.22 10.82 31.87
C CYS A 366 7.56 11.05 31.15
N ALA A 367 7.55 11.78 30.02
CA ALA A 367 8.78 12.15 29.32
C ALA A 367 9.71 12.95 30.25
N PHE A 368 9.22 14.01 30.88
CA PHE A 368 10.04 14.89 31.73
C PHE A 368 10.66 14.14 32.90
N LYS A 369 9.88 13.26 33.54
CA LYS A 369 10.35 12.44 34.66
C LYS A 369 11.50 11.49 34.27
N ASN A 370 11.50 10.98 33.04
CA ASN A 370 12.52 10.04 32.58
C ASN A 370 13.73 10.73 31.94
N LEU A 371 13.53 11.93 31.39
CA LEU A 371 14.58 12.69 30.74
C LEU A 371 15.39 13.55 31.72
N LEU A 372 14.75 14.09 32.76
CA LEU A 372 15.44 14.92 33.76
C LEU A 372 16.22 14.06 34.78
N PRO A 373 17.41 14.52 35.22
CA PRO A 373 18.09 15.76 34.83
C PRO A 373 19.04 15.60 33.62
N LEU A 374 19.20 14.39 33.08
CA LEU A 374 20.25 14.07 32.09
C LEU A 374 20.09 14.82 30.77
N TYR A 375 18.85 14.98 30.29
CA TYR A 375 18.51 15.64 29.03
C TYR A 375 17.82 16.99 29.27
N PHE A 376 18.35 17.80 30.19
CA PHE A 376 17.73 19.05 30.61
C PHE A 376 17.46 20.01 29.45
N THR A 377 18.43 20.23 28.56
CA THR A 377 18.32 21.17 27.43
C THR A 377 17.20 20.81 26.46
N ALA A 378 17.01 19.52 26.16
CA ALA A 378 15.92 19.05 25.32
C ALA A 378 14.55 19.31 25.98
N VAL A 379 14.44 19.01 27.28
CA VAL A 379 13.21 19.25 28.04
C VAL A 379 12.89 20.74 28.17
N GLU A 380 13.91 21.58 28.37
CA GLU A 380 13.79 23.04 28.44
C GLU A 380 13.30 23.63 27.11
N SER A 381 13.95 23.26 26.00
CA SER A 381 13.59 23.71 24.65
C SER A 381 12.15 23.30 24.30
N PHE A 382 11.79 22.04 24.56
CA PHE A 382 10.42 21.56 24.37
C PHE A 382 9.41 22.28 25.27
N HIS A 383 9.76 22.57 26.54
CA HIS A 383 8.86 23.30 27.45
C HIS A 383 8.62 24.73 26.99
N GLU A 384 9.62 25.39 26.42
CA GLU A 384 9.49 26.73 25.83
C GLU A 384 8.55 26.70 24.61
N ALA A 385 8.78 25.79 23.66
CA ALA A 385 7.90 25.63 22.51
C ALA A 385 6.46 25.22 22.92
N LEU A 386 6.33 24.36 23.94
CA LEU A 386 5.03 23.99 24.51
C LEU A 386 4.34 25.17 25.18
N ARG A 387 5.07 26.07 25.83
CA ARG A 387 4.52 27.28 26.44
C ARG A 387 3.88 28.19 25.37
N GLU A 388 4.49 28.27 24.19
CA GLU A 388 3.93 29.01 23.06
C GLU A 388 2.69 28.34 22.43
N ALA A 389 2.64 27.01 22.43
CA ALA A 389 1.53 26.23 21.87
C ALA A 389 0.33 26.10 22.82
N ASP A 390 0.57 25.75 24.09
CA ASP A 390 -0.41 25.62 25.17
C ASP A 390 0.21 26.03 26.53
N GLN A 391 0.03 27.31 26.86
CA GLN A 391 0.48 27.90 28.11
C GLN A 391 -0.06 27.16 29.34
N THR A 392 -1.30 26.68 29.31
CA THR A 392 -1.94 26.06 30.49
C THR A 392 -1.29 24.72 30.80
N LEU A 393 -1.05 23.93 29.77
CA LEU A 393 -0.37 22.65 29.89
C LEU A 393 1.09 22.84 30.35
N ALA A 394 1.80 23.80 29.79
CA ALA A 394 3.17 24.13 30.18
C ALA A 394 3.26 24.54 31.66
N ASP A 395 2.35 25.40 32.14
CA ASP A 395 2.30 25.84 33.54
C ASP A 395 2.00 24.69 34.51
N ASN A 396 1.17 23.73 34.10
CA ASN A 396 0.87 22.55 34.91
C ASN A 396 2.08 21.61 35.04
N LEU A 397 2.80 21.38 33.93
CA LEU A 397 4.05 20.61 33.96
C LEU A 397 5.13 21.31 34.82
N GLU A 398 5.22 22.63 34.74
CA GLU A 398 6.19 23.40 35.53
C GLU A 398 5.94 23.29 37.05
N LYS A 399 4.67 23.18 37.48
CA LYS A 399 4.34 22.92 38.90
C LYS A 399 4.84 21.55 39.35
N CYS A 400 4.81 20.55 38.48
CA CYS A 400 5.26 19.19 38.75
C CYS A 400 6.79 19.06 38.70
N PHE A 401 7.47 19.90 37.89
CA PHE A 401 8.92 19.86 37.69
C PHE A 401 9.57 21.23 37.94
N PRO A 402 9.79 21.62 39.22
CA PRO A 402 10.30 22.94 39.58
C PRO A 402 11.71 23.25 39.05
N SER A 403 12.48 22.24 38.62
CA SER A 403 13.79 22.41 38.00
C SER A 403 13.73 23.27 36.73
N LEU A 404 12.57 23.35 36.07
CA LEU A 404 12.35 24.15 34.86
C LEU A 404 12.11 25.65 35.15
N ARG A 405 11.99 26.06 36.42
CA ARG A 405 11.87 27.49 36.81
C ARG A 405 13.19 28.25 36.77
N LEU A 406 14.31 27.55 36.66
CA LEU A 406 15.65 28.09 36.92
C LEU A 406 16.35 28.50 35.63
N GLN A 407 15.77 29.45 34.89
CA GLN A 407 16.50 30.46 34.10
C GLN A 407 15.50 31.42 33.43
N THR A 408 15.39 32.62 33.99
CA THR A 408 14.94 33.84 33.29
C THR A 408 16.09 34.83 33.27
#